data_AF-A0A015KAH7-F1
#
_entry.id   AF-A0A015KAH7-F1
#
_cell.length_a   1.000
_cell.length_b   1.000
_cell.length_c   1.000
_cell.angle_alpha   90.00
_cell.angle_beta   90.00
_cell.angle_gamma   90.00
#
_symmetry.space_group_name_H-M   'P 1'
#
loop_
_entity.id
_entity.type
_entity.pdbx_description
1 polymer ?
#
loop_
_entity_poly.entity_id
_entity_poly.type
_entity_poly.pdbx_seq_one_letter_code
_entity_poly.pdbx_strand_id
1 'polypeptide(L)'
;MNQNTPLRINNNHSYQQYEALLGVFNANRLLVFPPPIINPNIMIGLLNNNTNQRINGCRLLRYFVSLQGQNVSSNIIGLVTSYLWKNANPNEKDDYVNLAAQVNRLIIH
;
A
#
# COMPACT_ATOMS: atom_id res chain seq x y z
N MET A 1 32.04 -26.36 -27.69
CA MET A 1 32.22 -25.86 -26.30
C MET A 1 31.22 -24.74 -26.07
N ASN A 2 30.34 -24.92 -25.08
CA ASN A 2 29.37 -23.95 -24.59
C ASN A 2 30.05 -22.62 -24.21
N GLN A 3 29.31 -21.50 -24.31
CA GLN A 3 28.99 -20.71 -23.12
C GLN A 3 27.56 -20.16 -23.17
N ASN A 4 26.85 -20.52 -22.11
CA ASN A 4 25.48 -20.14 -21.76
C ASN A 4 25.42 -18.68 -21.26
N THR A 5 24.24 -18.12 -21.44
CA THR A 5 23.66 -16.88 -20.90
C THR A 5 23.77 -16.74 -19.36
N PRO A 6 23.45 -15.56 -18.82
CA PRO A 6 22.29 -15.53 -17.91
C PRO A 6 21.39 -14.28 -18.05
N LEU A 7 20.14 -14.50 -18.49
CA LEU A 7 19.01 -13.55 -18.41
C LEU A 7 17.96 -14.02 -17.39
N ARG A 8 18.36 -14.48 -16.19
CA ARG A 8 17.44 -15.10 -15.22
C ARG A 8 17.77 -14.78 -13.75
N ILE A 9 17.83 -13.48 -13.38
CA ILE A 9 18.09 -13.08 -11.98
C ILE A 9 17.03 -12.12 -11.39
N ASN A 10 16.31 -11.33 -12.21
CA ASN A 10 15.43 -10.27 -11.66
C ASN A 10 14.04 -10.70 -11.16
N ASN A 11 13.51 -11.84 -11.60
CA ASN A 11 12.15 -12.26 -11.23
C ASN A 11 12.07 -12.89 -9.84
N ASN A 12 13.13 -13.59 -9.41
CA ASN A 12 13.12 -14.31 -8.12
C ASN A 12 13.16 -13.35 -6.93
N HIS A 13 13.99 -12.31 -7.00
CA HIS A 13 14.11 -11.32 -5.92
C HIS A 13 12.81 -10.51 -5.75
N SER A 14 12.23 -10.06 -6.86
CA SER A 14 10.95 -9.32 -6.85
C SER A 14 9.81 -10.17 -6.28
N TYR A 15 9.75 -11.45 -6.66
CA TYR A 15 8.77 -12.39 -6.12
C TYR A 15 8.97 -12.66 -4.63
N GLN A 16 10.22 -12.83 -4.18
CA GLN A 16 10.54 -12.99 -2.76
C GLN A 16 10.14 -11.76 -1.93
N GLN A 17 10.39 -10.55 -2.44
CA GLN A 17 9.94 -9.32 -1.78
C GLN A 17 8.41 -9.25 -1.67
N TYR A 18 7.70 -9.67 -2.72
CA TYR A 18 6.23 -9.74 -2.71
C TYR A 18 5.72 -10.71 -1.65
N GLU A 19 6.20 -11.96 -1.67
CA GLU A 19 5.78 -13.00 -0.74
C GLU A 19 6.13 -12.63 0.71
N ALA A 20 7.33 -12.10 0.95
CA ALA A 20 7.75 -11.68 2.29
C ALA A 20 6.86 -10.57 2.85
N LEU A 21 6.62 -9.51 2.07
CA LEU A 21 5.79 -8.40 2.51
C LEU A 21 4.32 -8.81 2.67
N LEU A 22 3.78 -9.60 1.74
CA LEU A 22 2.41 -10.12 1.87
C LEU A 22 2.28 -11.04 3.09
N GLY A 23 3.30 -11.86 3.36
CA GLY A 23 3.38 -12.72 4.54
C GLY A 23 3.27 -11.94 5.86
N VAL A 24 3.89 -10.77 5.96
CA VAL A 24 3.76 -9.88 7.12
C VAL A 24 2.29 -9.48 7.37
N PHE A 25 1.57 -9.09 6.32
CA PHE A 25 0.17 -8.67 6.45
C PHE A 25 -0.81 -9.83 6.65
N ASN A 26 -0.50 -11.00 6.11
CA ASN A 26 -1.27 -12.21 6.37
C ASN A 26 -1.09 -12.67 7.82
N ALA A 27 0.11 -12.52 8.39
CA ALA A 27 0.38 -12.83 9.79
C ALA A 27 -0.20 -11.80 10.75
N ASN A 28 -0.16 -10.52 10.40
CA ASN A 28 -0.70 -9.44 11.22
C ASN A 28 -1.42 -8.40 10.36
N ARG A 29 -2.73 -8.63 10.19
CA ARG A 29 -3.58 -7.78 9.37
C ARG A 29 -3.81 -6.39 9.97
N LEU A 30 -3.65 -6.24 11.30
CA LEU A 30 -3.81 -4.98 12.03
C LEU A 30 -2.77 -3.92 11.67
N LEU A 31 -1.70 -4.30 10.99
CA LEU A 31 -0.72 -3.35 10.46
C LEU A 31 -1.29 -2.42 9.39
N VAL A 32 -2.41 -2.81 8.76
CA VAL A 32 -3.05 -2.06 7.67
C VAL A 32 -4.58 -2.08 7.71
N PHE A 33 -5.24 -2.98 8.44
CA PHE A 33 -6.70 -3.00 8.58
C PHE A 33 -7.12 -3.09 10.06
N PRO A 34 -7.90 -2.14 10.60
CA PRO A 34 -8.35 -0.89 9.97
C PRO A 34 -7.18 0.07 9.67
N PRO A 35 -7.40 1.26 9.07
CA PRO A 35 -6.33 2.24 8.89
C PRO A 35 -5.59 2.52 10.22
N PRO A 36 -4.25 2.37 10.28
CA PRO A 36 -3.50 2.60 11.51
C PRO A 36 -3.60 4.03 12.05
N ILE A 37 -3.85 4.99 11.15
CA ILE A 37 -4.11 6.39 11.50
C ILE A 37 -5.47 6.76 10.91
N ILE A 38 -6.40 7.13 11.80
CA ILE A 38 -7.79 7.46 11.44
C ILE A 38 -8.03 8.98 11.47
N ASN A 39 -7.14 9.76 12.09
CA ASN A 39 -7.30 11.22 12.14
C ASN A 39 -6.98 11.86 10.77
N PRO A 40 -7.96 12.47 10.09
CA PRO A 40 -7.78 13.01 8.76
C PRO A 40 -6.82 14.21 8.70
N ASN A 41 -6.70 15.00 9.78
CA ASN A 41 -5.75 16.12 9.86
C ASN A 41 -4.30 15.62 9.87
N ILE A 42 -4.03 14.56 10.63
CA ILE A 42 -2.71 13.91 10.64
C ILE A 42 -2.43 13.33 9.25
N MET A 43 -3.42 12.69 8.64
CA MET A 43 -3.27 12.05 7.34
C MET A 43 -2.93 13.04 6.22
N ILE A 44 -3.47 14.27 6.26
CA ILE A 44 -3.09 15.34 5.32
C ILE A 44 -1.61 15.68 5.41
N GLY A 45 -1.09 15.85 6.62
CA GLY A 45 0.33 16.15 6.83
C GLY A 45 1.23 15.04 6.29
N LEU A 46 0.79 13.79 6.40
CA LEU A 46 1.56 12.61 5.97
C LEU A 46 1.54 12.37 4.46
N LEU A 47 0.49 12.78 3.75
CA LEU A 47 0.33 12.49 2.32
C LEU A 47 1.09 13.44 1.40
N ASN A 48 1.83 14.41 1.95
CA ASN A 48 2.71 15.36 1.26
C ASN A 48 2.07 15.86 -0.06
N ASN A 49 1.07 16.73 0.08
CA ASN A 49 0.06 17.15 -0.90
C ASN A 49 0.59 17.93 -2.12
N ASN A 50 1.61 17.43 -2.83
CA ASN A 50 2.07 18.01 -4.09
C ASN A 50 1.19 17.64 -5.29
N THR A 51 0.00 17.06 -5.07
CA THR A 51 -0.91 16.68 -6.16
C THR A 51 -2.34 17.08 -5.79
N ASN A 52 -2.98 17.92 -6.62
CA ASN A 52 -4.43 18.23 -6.62
C ASN A 52 -5.32 17.01 -6.92
N GLN A 53 -4.83 15.80 -6.68
CA GLN A 53 -5.50 14.55 -6.99
C GLN A 53 -6.27 14.08 -5.77
N ARG A 54 -7.57 13.86 -5.97
CA ARG A 54 -8.46 13.26 -4.98
C ARG A 54 -7.86 11.97 -4.42
N ILE A 55 -7.80 11.88 -3.10
CA ILE A 55 -7.32 10.69 -2.40
C ILE A 55 -8.43 9.65 -2.34
N ASN A 56 -8.11 8.39 -2.56
CA ASN A 56 -9.05 7.28 -2.41
C ASN A 56 -8.54 6.27 -1.37
N GLY A 57 -9.43 5.38 -0.91
CA GLY A 57 -9.10 4.40 0.12
C GLY A 57 -7.90 3.52 -0.23
N CYS A 58 -7.78 3.10 -1.50
CA CYS A 58 -6.65 2.28 -1.96
C CYS A 58 -5.31 3.04 -1.92
N ARG A 59 -5.31 4.36 -2.22
CA ARG A 59 -4.11 5.22 -2.09
C ARG A 59 -3.68 5.36 -0.63
N LEU A 60 -4.63 5.48 0.30
CA LEU A 60 -4.34 5.48 1.73
C LEU A 60 -3.77 4.13 2.20
N LEU A 61 -4.35 3.02 1.76
CA LEU A 61 -3.82 1.68 2.04
C LEU A 61 -2.38 1.55 1.53
N ARG A 62 -2.12 2.02 0.29
CA ARG A 62 -0.77 2.00 -0.30
C ARG A 62 0.26 2.73 0.55
N TYR A 63 -0.13 3.85 1.15
CA TYR A 63 0.73 4.60 2.07
C TYR A 63 1.12 3.74 3.28
N PHE A 64 0.16 3.14 3.98
CA PHE A 64 0.48 2.28 5.15
C PHE A 64 1.27 1.03 4.77
N VAL A 65 0.98 0.43 3.61
CA VAL A 65 1.79 -0.68 3.07
C VAL A 65 3.24 -0.23 2.84
N SER A 66 3.46 0.98 2.31
CA SER A 66 4.81 1.53 2.10
C SER A 66 5.58 1.77 3.40
N LEU A 67 4.89 2.11 4.50
CA LEU A 67 5.52 2.27 5.80
C LEU A 67 6.07 0.95 6.36
N GLN A 68 5.43 -0.17 6.06
CA GLN A 68 5.92 -1.51 6.45
C GLN A 68 6.95 -2.06 5.45
N GLY A 69 6.92 -1.59 4.21
CA GLY A 69 7.82 -2.02 3.13
C GLY A 69 8.89 -1.00 2.75
N GLN A 70 9.52 -0.31 3.71
CA GLN A 70 10.47 0.80 3.42
C GLN A 70 11.63 0.41 2.49
N ASN A 71 12.05 -0.85 2.50
CA ASN A 71 13.13 -1.38 1.65
C ASN A 71 12.60 -2.21 0.45
N VAL A 72 11.30 -2.12 0.17
CA VAL A 72 10.62 -2.85 -0.91
C VAL A 72 10.37 -1.90 -2.07
N SER A 73 10.57 -2.38 -3.29
CA SER A 73 10.38 -1.54 -4.48
C SER A 73 8.92 -1.08 -4.62
N SER A 74 8.73 0.14 -5.15
CA SER A 74 7.41 0.76 -5.31
C SER A 74 6.43 -0.07 -6.16
N ASN A 75 6.94 -0.89 -7.09
CA ASN A 75 6.17 -1.84 -7.87
C ASN A 75 5.60 -2.96 -6.98
N ILE A 76 6.43 -3.56 -6.12
CA ILE A 76 5.98 -4.60 -5.19
C ILE A 76 4.99 -4.04 -4.17
N ILE A 77 5.21 -2.82 -3.66
CA ILE A 77 4.22 -2.12 -2.83
C ILE A 77 2.87 -2.02 -3.55
N GLY A 78 2.87 -1.65 -4.83
CA GLY A 78 1.66 -1.57 -5.65
C GLY A 78 0.95 -2.92 -5.83
N LEU A 79 1.71 -4.00 -6.05
CA LEU A 79 1.18 -5.36 -6.19
C LEU A 79 0.57 -5.87 -4.87
N VAL A 80 1.26 -5.72 -3.75
CA VAL A 80 0.75 -6.12 -2.43
C VAL A 80 -0.48 -5.30 -2.07
N THR A 81 -0.46 -3.98 -2.30
CA THR A 81 -1.63 -3.12 -2.07
C THR A 81 -2.83 -3.58 -2.89
N SER A 82 -2.64 -3.86 -4.18
CA SER A 82 -3.72 -4.31 -5.07
C SER A 82 -4.30 -5.65 -4.61
N TYR A 83 -3.43 -6.57 -4.18
CA TYR A 83 -3.84 -7.86 -3.62
C TYR A 83 -4.65 -7.68 -2.33
N LEU A 84 -4.16 -6.88 -1.38
CA LEU A 84 -4.84 -6.61 -0.12
C LEU A 84 -6.18 -5.92 -0.35
N TRP A 85 -6.24 -4.91 -1.22
CA TRP A 85 -7.47 -4.20 -1.56
C TRP A 85 -8.50 -5.12 -2.21
N LYS A 86 -8.10 -5.99 -3.13
CA LYS A 86 -9.01 -6.94 -3.79
C LYS A 86 -9.61 -7.91 -2.78
N ASN A 87 -8.81 -8.41 -1.84
CA ASN A 87 -9.19 -9.41 -0.84
C ASN A 87 -9.72 -8.80 0.48
N ALA A 88 -9.74 -7.48 0.62
CA ALA A 88 -10.33 -6.82 1.78
C ALA A 88 -11.85 -6.99 1.81
N ASN A 89 -12.38 -7.25 3.00
CA ASN A 89 -13.81 -7.33 3.22
C ASN A 89 -14.47 -5.93 3.10
N PRO A 90 -15.81 -5.85 2.98
CA PRO A 90 -16.49 -4.57 2.82
C PRO A 90 -16.19 -3.56 3.95
N ASN A 91 -16.22 -3.99 5.21
CA ASN A 91 -15.98 -3.11 6.36
C ASN A 91 -14.58 -2.50 6.32
N GLU A 92 -13.57 -3.31 6.01
CA GLU A 92 -12.18 -2.86 5.87
C GLU A 92 -12.01 -1.82 4.75
N LYS A 93 -12.73 -2.01 3.63
CA LYS A 93 -12.74 -1.02 2.55
C LYS A 93 -13.45 0.25 2.98
N ASP A 94 -14.57 0.13 3.68
CA ASP A 94 -15.38 1.25 4.12
C ASP A 94 -14.61 2.16 5.08
N ASP A 95 -13.83 1.61 6.00
CA ASP A 95 -12.97 2.41 6.90
C ASP A 95 -12.00 3.30 6.09
N TYR A 96 -11.38 2.74 5.06
CA TYR A 96 -10.48 3.48 4.17
C TYR A 96 -11.20 4.49 3.28
N VAL A 97 -12.38 4.15 2.76
CA VAL A 97 -13.20 5.07 1.95
C VAL A 97 -13.68 6.25 2.79
N ASN A 98 -14.13 5.98 4.03
CA ASN A 98 -14.58 7.00 4.97
C ASN A 98 -13.44 7.93 5.37
N LEU A 99 -12.25 7.39 5.66
CA LEU A 99 -11.07 8.21 5.95
C LEU A 99 -10.69 9.08 4.74
N ALA A 100 -10.66 8.50 3.53
CA ALA A 100 -10.36 9.26 2.31
C ALA A 100 -11.38 10.38 2.06
N ALA A 101 -12.66 10.13 2.32
CA ALA A 101 -13.70 11.15 2.20
C ALA A 101 -13.47 12.31 3.17
N GLN A 102 -13.11 12.02 4.43
CA GLN A 102 -12.79 13.04 5.42
C GLN A 102 -11.55 13.86 5.04
N VAL A 103 -10.47 13.19 4.59
CA VAL A 103 -9.24 13.85 4.15
C VAL A 103 -9.51 14.77 2.94
N ASN A 104 -10.27 14.31 1.95
CA ASN A 104 -10.57 15.15 0.77
C ASN A 104 -11.37 16.41 1.13
N ARG A 105 -12.28 16.35 2.10
CA ARG A 105 -13.06 17.53 2.55
C ARG A 105 -12.16 18.62 3.13
N LEU A 106 -11.07 18.23 3.77
CA LEU A 106 -10.10 19.14 4.37
C LEU A 106 -9.07 19.70 3.35
N ILE A 107 -8.95 19.11 2.16
CA ILE A 107 -8.06 19.60 1.09
C ILE A 107 -8.79 20.56 0.13
N ILE A 108 -10.10 20.40 -0.03
CA ILE A 108 -10.94 21.17 -0.97
C ILE A 108 -11.43 22.50 -0.35
N HIS A 109 -11.07 22.78 0.90
CA HIS A 109 -11.33 24.04 1.61
C HIS A 109 -10.03 24.74 1.96
#